data_AF-A0A7S2QAE3-F1
#
_entry.id   AF-A0A7S2QAE3-F1
#
_cell.length_a   1.000
_cell.length_b   1.000
_cell.length_c   1.000
_cell.angle_alpha   90.00
_cell.angle_beta   90.00
_cell.angle_gamma   90.00
#
_symmetry.space_group_name_H-M   'P 1'
#
loop_
_entity.id
_entity.type
_entity.pdbx_description
1 polymer ?
#
loop_
_entity_poly.entity_id
_entity_poly.type
_entity_poly.pdbx_seq_one_letter_code
_entity_poly.pdbx_strand_id
1 'polypeptide(L)'
;SELFPALVARMLAAAGGLSLVDCWVNVYRDGGESTGWHQDHYNLRKPHACATLNLNLGATRDLALEHIASGARFRVPQENGSLFGFDARFNAEFRHAVPPEPRLPAAP
;
A
#
# COMPACT_ATOMS: atom_id res chain seq x y z
N SER A 1 17.48 0.64 -17.27
CA SER A 1 17.45 -0.06 -15.97
C SER A 1 16.19 -0.90 -15.95
N GLU A 2 16.31 -2.23 -15.91
CA GLU A 2 15.19 -3.19 -16.02
C GLU A 2 14.65 -3.66 -14.66
N LEU A 3 15.23 -3.17 -13.56
CA LEU A 3 14.94 -3.69 -12.22
C LEU A 3 13.49 -3.46 -11.79
N PHE A 4 12.98 -2.25 -12.01
CA PHE A 4 11.63 -1.88 -11.57
C PHE A 4 10.54 -2.67 -12.31
N PRO A 5 10.54 -2.73 -13.66
CA PRO A 5 9.61 -3.61 -14.38
C PRO A 5 9.71 -5.08 -13.96
N ALA A 6 10.92 -5.60 -13.74
CA ALA A 6 11.11 -6.99 -13.30
C ALA A 6 10.53 -7.24 -11.89
N LEU A 7 10.69 -6.29 -10.97
CA LEU A 7 10.12 -6.36 -9.62
C LEU A 7 8.60 -6.38 -9.66
N VAL A 8 7.99 -5.48 -10.42
CA VAL A 8 6.53 -5.43 -10.61
C VAL A 8 6.01 -6.73 -11.21
N ALA A 9 6.66 -7.25 -12.25
CA ALA A 9 6.29 -8.53 -12.86
C ALA A 9 6.34 -9.70 -11.85
N ARG A 10 7.35 -9.73 -10.98
CA ARG A 10 7.46 -10.74 -9.92
C ARG A 10 6.35 -10.61 -8.87
N MET A 11 6.01 -9.39 -8.45
CA MET A 11 4.91 -9.16 -7.51
C MET A 11 3.57 -9.63 -8.09
N LEU A 12 3.29 -9.29 -9.35
CA LEU A 12 2.07 -9.70 -10.04
C LEU A 12 1.99 -11.22 -10.21
N ALA A 13 3.09 -11.86 -10.57
CA ALA A 13 3.17 -13.33 -10.67
C ALA A 13 2.93 -14.00 -9.31
N ALA A 14 3.54 -13.49 -8.23
CA ALA A 14 3.34 -14.00 -6.88
C ALA A 14 1.88 -13.83 -6.38
N ALA A 15 1.19 -12.81 -6.86
CA ALA A 15 -0.23 -12.54 -6.55
C ALA A 15 -1.22 -13.27 -7.49
N GLY A 16 -0.81 -14.34 -8.16
CA GLY A 16 -1.69 -15.15 -9.01
C GLY A 16 -1.74 -14.70 -10.48
N GLY A 17 -0.74 -13.97 -10.96
CA GLY A 17 -0.63 -13.60 -12.38
C GLY A 17 -1.53 -12.43 -12.78
N LEU A 18 -1.70 -11.45 -11.89
CA LEU A 18 -2.47 -10.24 -12.18
C LEU A 18 -1.84 -9.40 -13.31
N SER A 19 -2.66 -8.61 -13.99
CA SER A 19 -2.19 -7.60 -14.95
C SER A 19 -2.10 -6.23 -14.29
N LEU A 20 -1.07 -5.46 -14.63
CA LEU A 20 -0.92 -4.10 -14.12
C LEU A 20 -1.95 -3.17 -14.77
N VAL A 21 -2.69 -2.43 -13.95
CA VAL A 21 -3.61 -1.38 -14.39
C VAL A 21 -3.02 0.01 -14.21
N ASP A 22 -2.42 0.25 -13.04
CA ASP A 22 -1.77 1.51 -12.68
C ASP A 22 -0.69 1.23 -11.62
N CYS A 23 0.28 2.14 -11.47
CA CYS A 23 1.36 2.02 -10.49
C CYS A 23 1.76 3.37 -9.93
N TRP A 24 1.80 3.46 -8.60
CA TRP A 24 2.05 4.69 -7.86
C TRP A 24 3.23 4.45 -6.93
N VAL A 25 4.05 5.48 -6.73
CA VAL A 25 5.16 5.46 -5.78
C VAL A 25 4.92 6.54 -4.75
N ASN A 26 4.77 6.14 -3.50
CA ASN A 26 4.71 7.05 -2.37
C ASN A 26 6.09 7.12 -1.73
N VAL A 27 6.67 8.32 -1.65
CA VAL A 27 7.96 8.56 -0.99
C VAL A 27 7.68 9.33 0.29
N TYR A 28 7.95 8.69 1.42
CA TYR A 28 7.90 9.32 2.73
C TYR A 28 9.35 9.62 3.18
N ARG A 29 9.73 10.90 3.16
CA ARG A 29 11.10 11.37 3.47
C ARG A 29 11.47 11.20 4.94
N ASP A 30 10.46 11.28 5.80
CA ASP A 30 10.61 11.15 7.24
C ASP A 30 9.33 10.59 7.88
N GLY A 31 9.35 10.48 9.20
CA GLY A 31 8.22 10.07 10.00
C GLY A 31 7.07 11.08 10.08
N GLY A 32 7.27 12.34 9.68
CA GLY A 32 6.23 13.37 9.66
C GLY A 32 5.26 13.23 8.49
N GLU A 33 5.74 12.69 7.36
CA GLU A 33 4.91 12.48 6.17
C GLU A 33 3.94 11.31 6.33
N SER A 34 2.74 11.48 5.78
CA SER A 34 1.63 10.57 6.00
C SER A 34 0.64 10.60 4.85
N THR A 35 -0.25 9.62 4.84
CA THR A 35 -1.43 9.57 3.98
C THR A 35 -2.65 9.41 4.87
N GLY A 36 -3.67 10.24 4.67
CA GLY A 36 -4.91 10.18 5.44
C GLY A 36 -5.69 8.90 5.20
N TRP A 37 -6.75 8.68 5.99
CA TRP A 37 -7.65 7.53 5.82
C TRP A 37 -8.36 7.56 4.47
N HIS A 38 -8.23 6.50 3.68
CA HIS A 38 -8.85 6.39 2.36
C HIS A 38 -9.16 4.94 1.98
N GLN A 39 -10.01 4.77 0.96
CA GLN A 39 -10.16 3.54 0.19
C GLN A 39 -9.54 3.80 -1.19
N ASP A 40 -9.02 2.76 -1.83
CA ASP A 40 -8.49 2.90 -3.18
C ASP A 40 -9.64 3.06 -4.19
N HIS A 41 -9.49 3.99 -5.13
CA HIS A 41 -10.52 4.29 -6.11
C HIS A 41 -10.40 3.39 -7.36
N TYR A 42 -10.81 2.13 -7.24
CA TYR A 42 -10.65 1.09 -8.29
C TYR A 42 -11.36 1.39 -9.61
N ASN A 43 -12.30 2.33 -9.62
CA ASN A 43 -13.09 2.73 -10.79
C ASN A 43 -12.45 3.86 -11.64
N LEU A 44 -11.29 4.42 -11.24
CA LEU A 44 -10.66 5.55 -11.94
C LEU A 44 -9.83 5.17 -13.18
N ARG A 45 -9.65 3.88 -13.46
CA ARG A 45 -8.84 3.36 -14.56
C ARG A 45 -9.59 2.27 -15.32
N LYS A 46 -9.26 2.07 -16.60
CA LYS A 46 -9.81 0.99 -17.42
C LYS A 46 -8.67 0.09 -17.91
N PRO A 47 -8.72 -1.23 -17.68
CA PRO A 47 -9.75 -1.96 -16.92
C PRO A 47 -9.79 -1.54 -15.44
N HIS A 48 -10.92 -1.73 -14.76
CA HIS A 48 -11.01 -1.42 -13.32
C HIS A 48 -10.05 -2.32 -12.53
N ALA A 49 -9.44 -1.77 -11.48
CA ALA A 49 -8.60 -2.55 -10.59
C ALA A 49 -9.46 -3.56 -9.79
N CYS A 50 -8.88 -4.72 -9.48
CA CYS A 50 -9.50 -5.75 -8.64
C CYS A 50 -8.75 -5.98 -7.32
N ALA A 51 -7.50 -5.53 -7.25
CA ALA A 51 -6.63 -5.64 -6.09
C ALA A 51 -5.56 -4.55 -6.11
N THR A 52 -5.02 -4.26 -4.93
CA THR A 52 -3.86 -3.41 -4.70
C THR A 52 -2.75 -4.26 -4.13
N LEU A 53 -1.53 -4.05 -4.63
CA LEU A 53 -0.30 -4.60 -4.08
C LEU A 53 0.61 -3.43 -3.68
N ASN A 54 1.10 -3.43 -2.46
CA ASN A 54 2.00 -2.41 -1.91
C ASN A 54 3.30 -3.08 -1.46
N LEU A 55 4.42 -2.64 -2.02
CA LEU A 55 5.75 -3.04 -1.59
C LEU A 55 6.38 -1.90 -0.82
N ASN A 56 6.71 -2.13 0.46
CA ASN A 56 7.44 -1.16 1.25
C ASN A 56 8.95 -1.32 1.03
N LEU A 57 9.65 -0.21 0.82
CA LEU A 57 11.11 -0.18 0.68
C LEU A 57 11.67 0.92 1.60
N GLY A 58 12.72 0.60 2.33
CA GLY A 58 13.34 1.51 3.30
C GLY A 58 12.79 1.33 4.71
N ALA A 59 12.51 2.44 5.40
CA ALA A 59 12.11 2.42 6.80
C ALA A 59 10.79 1.67 7.03
N THR A 60 10.67 0.99 8.17
CA THR A 60 9.42 0.35 8.58
C THR A 60 8.36 1.40 8.87
N ARG A 61 7.18 1.28 8.28
CA ARG A 61 6.02 2.16 8.55
C ARG A 61 4.79 1.33 8.87
N ASP A 62 3.94 1.81 9.77
CA ASP A 62 2.65 1.18 10.00
C ASP A 62 1.73 1.41 8.80
N LEU A 63 1.12 0.34 8.30
CA LEU A 63 -0.15 0.43 7.60
C LEU A 63 -1.28 0.36 8.63
N ALA A 64 -1.99 1.48 8.79
CA ALA A 64 -3.16 1.53 9.65
C ALA A 64 -4.40 1.12 8.86
N LEU A 65 -5.22 0.25 9.44
CA LEU A 65 -6.45 -0.27 8.85
C LEU A 65 -7.63 0.04 9.78
N GLU A 66 -8.76 0.45 9.23
CA GLU A 66 -10.00 0.67 9.97
C GLU A 66 -11.17 -0.02 9.26
N HIS A 67 -11.83 -0.96 9.96
CA HIS A 67 -13.07 -1.56 9.48
C HIS A 67 -14.20 -0.54 9.57
N ILE A 68 -14.79 -0.19 8.43
CA ILE A 68 -15.69 0.97 8.32
C ILE A 68 -16.94 0.80 9.18
N ALA A 69 -17.53 -0.40 9.19
CA ALA A 69 -18.79 -0.63 9.89
C ALA A 69 -18.65 -0.68 11.42
N SER A 70 -17.54 -1.22 11.94
CA SER A 70 -17.34 -1.35 13.40
C SER A 70 -16.43 -0.28 14.01
N GLY A 71 -15.68 0.46 13.19
CA GLY A 71 -14.64 1.37 13.65
C GLY A 71 -13.42 0.67 14.26
N ALA A 72 -13.33 -0.66 14.18
CA ALA A 72 -12.18 -1.41 14.70
C ALA A 72 -10.91 -1.05 13.93
N ARG A 73 -9.82 -0.78 14.65
CA ARG A 73 -8.54 -0.33 14.08
C ARG A 73 -7.43 -1.33 14.34
N PHE A 74 -6.61 -1.52 13.32
CA PHE A 74 -5.44 -2.39 13.34
C PHE A 74 -4.23 -1.65 12.78
N ARG A 75 -3.04 -2.05 13.19
CA ARG A 75 -1.77 -1.56 12.66
C ARG A 75 -0.91 -2.75 12.29
N VAL A 76 -0.36 -2.71 11.08
CA VAL A 76 0.53 -3.76 10.58
C VAL A 76 1.85 -3.10 10.20
N PRO A 77 2.97 -3.41 10.87
CA PRO A 77 4.27 -2.87 10.49
C PRO A 77 4.63 -3.39 9.09
N GLN A 78 4.94 -2.48 8.18
CA GLN A 78 5.44 -2.77 6.85
C GLN A 78 6.96 -2.64 6.88
N GLU A 79 7.68 -3.74 7.06
CA GLU A 79 9.14 -3.75 7.08
C GLU A 79 9.70 -3.58 5.67
N ASN A 80 11.00 -3.27 5.55
CA ASN A 80 11.69 -3.22 4.26
C ASN A 80 11.51 -4.54 3.48
N GLY A 81 10.97 -4.46 2.27
CA GLY A 81 10.70 -5.61 1.40
C GLY A 81 9.38 -6.32 1.68
N SER A 82 8.56 -5.84 2.62
CA SER A 82 7.22 -6.39 2.86
C SER A 82 6.29 -6.10 1.69
N LEU A 83 5.59 -7.13 1.22
CA LEU A 83 4.54 -7.03 0.21
C LEU A 83 3.18 -7.23 0.89
N PHE A 84 2.38 -6.19 0.92
CA PHE A 84 0.99 -6.24 1.37
C PHE A 84 0.04 -6.16 0.17
N GLY A 85 -1.11 -6.83 0.26
CA GLY A 85 -2.11 -6.77 -0.78
C GLY A 85 -3.51 -7.01 -0.26
N PHE A 86 -4.48 -6.42 -0.95
CA PHE A 86 -5.91 -6.57 -0.65
C PHE A 86 -6.74 -6.45 -1.92
N ASP A 87 -7.91 -7.06 -1.91
CA ASP A 87 -8.82 -7.09 -3.05
C ASP A 87 -9.96 -6.06 -2.93
N ALA A 88 -10.81 -6.02 -3.95
CA ALA A 88 -11.96 -5.12 -4.01
C ALA A 88 -12.94 -5.31 -2.83
N ARG A 89 -13.07 -6.53 -2.30
CA ARG A 89 -13.95 -6.80 -1.16
C ARG A 89 -13.37 -6.18 0.11
N PHE A 90 -12.10 -6.42 0.39
CA PHE A 90 -11.43 -5.81 1.53
C PHE A 90 -11.45 -4.28 1.42
N ASN A 91 -11.15 -3.74 0.24
CA ASN A 91 -11.18 -2.29 0.00
C ASN A 91 -12.57 -1.69 0.22
N ALA A 92 -13.67 -2.44 0.04
CA ALA A 92 -15.02 -1.97 0.32
C ALA A 92 -15.36 -1.95 1.83
N GLU A 93 -14.76 -2.83 2.62
CA GLU A 93 -15.03 -2.99 4.06
C GLU A 93 -14.06 -2.18 4.94
N PHE A 94 -12.88 -1.83 4.43
CA PHE A 94 -11.80 -1.17 5.16
C PHE A 94 -11.31 0.10 4.49
N ARG A 95 -10.98 1.10 5.30
CA ARG A 95 -10.13 2.23 4.89
C ARG A 95 -8.75 2.10 5.51
N HIS A 96 -7.74 2.67 4.88
CA HIS A 96 -6.35 2.55 5.32
C HIS A 96 -5.61 3.88 5.25
N ALA A 97 -4.49 3.96 5.98
CA ALA A 97 -3.64 5.13 6.10
C ALA A 97 -2.19 4.73 6.38
N VAL A 98 -1.27 5.64 6.08
CA VAL A 98 0.10 5.59 6.62
C VAL A 98 0.20 6.77 7.59
N PRO A 99 0.05 6.54 8.91
CA PRO A 99 0.07 7.62 9.89
C PRO A 99 1.49 8.16 10.09
N PRO A 100 1.65 9.39 10.60
CA PRO A 100 2.95 9.88 11.05
C PRO A 100 3.57 8.93 12.08
N GLU A 101 4.87 8.74 12.01
CA GLU A 101 5.70 8.04 13.00
C GLU A 101 6.80 8.99 13.49
N PRO A 102 6.51 9.84 14.50
CA PRO A 102 7.42 10.90 14.94
C PRO A 102 8.80 10.43 15.40
N ARG A 103 8.96 9.13 15.67
CA ARG A 103 10.24 8.53 16.11
C ARG A 103 11.15 8.15 14.95
N LEU A 104 10.67 8.17 13.71
CA LEU A 104 11.50 7.94 12.53
C LEU A 104 12.14 9.27 12.10
N PRO A 105 13.48 9.37 12.17
CA PRO A 105 14.18 10.57 11.71
C PRO A 105 14.06 10.72 10.19
N ALA A 106 14.33 11.92 9.69
CA ALA A 106 14.48 12.12 8.26
C ALA A 106 15.60 11.23 7.71
N ALA A 107 15.35 10.60 6.56
CA ALA A 107 16.42 9.97 5.80
C ALA A 107 17.43 11.06 5.36
N PRO A 108 18.73 10.77 5.35
CA PRO A 108 19.77 11.72 4.92
C PRO A 108 19.62 12.16 3.46
#